data_AF-A0A959XMM3-F1
#
_entry.id   AF-A0A959XMM3-F1
#
_cell.length_a   1.000
_cell.length_b   1.000
_cell.length_c   1.000
_cell.angle_alpha   90.00
_cell.angle_beta   90.00
_cell.angle_gamma   90.00
#
_symmetry.space_group_name_H-M   'P 1'
#
loop_
_entity.id
_entity.type
_entity.pdbx_description
1 polymer ?
#
loop_
_entity_poly.entity_id
_entity_poly.type
_entity_poly.pdbx_seq_one_letter_code
_entity_poly.pdbx_strand_id
1 'polypeptide(L)'
;MLVALLVAATTLVLVLVAASGLVPHLPGWWPVVLAVLVFVATYGAVSFGIERFVHGRIKMLYRTVHDLKRNPKETDRLDLRGDVLGQVNAEVRAWATERRAQIEELEAREQFRREFIGNLSHELKTPIFNIQGYILTLLEGGLEDERVNRDFLERAFNGVDRLTKLVADLDMITKLESGVMELRIAPTDLFTLVKETMEGVDLHAAERTITLRNTIPPDTIVRADRTRLGQVFTNLLNNAVNYGKAGGTCTVRSYPLGDQLVVEVSDDGIGISPEHLPRLFER
;
A
#
# COMPACT_ATOMS: atom_id res chain seq x y z
N MET A 1 -11.34 44.58 15.72
CA MET A 1 -10.95 46.01 15.78
C MET A 1 -11.97 46.93 15.08
N LEU A 2 -12.22 46.79 13.77
CA LEU A 2 -13.16 47.67 13.03
C LEU A 2 -14.58 47.71 13.62
N VAL A 3 -15.14 46.56 14.00
CA VAL A 3 -16.49 46.49 14.60
C VAL A 3 -16.55 47.19 15.96
N ALA A 4 -15.53 47.03 16.80
CA ALA A 4 -15.46 47.70 18.10
C ALA A 4 -15.35 49.22 17.95
N LEU A 5 -14.60 49.67 16.94
CA LEU A 5 -14.40 51.09 16.64
C LEU A 5 -15.68 51.72 16.07
N LEU A 6 -16.42 51.00 15.22
CA LEU A 6 -17.72 51.42 14.69
C LEU A 6 -18.79 51.54 15.79
N VAL A 7 -18.88 50.55 16.69
CA VAL A 7 -19.84 50.56 17.81
C VAL A 7 -19.52 51.66 18.82
N ALA A 8 -18.23 51.89 19.12
CA ALA A 8 -17.81 52.98 19.99
C ALA A 8 -18.07 54.35 19.35
N ALA A 9 -17.87 54.50 18.04
CA ALA A 9 -18.14 55.74 17.32
C ALA A 9 -19.64 56.07 17.24
N THR A 10 -20.52 55.08 17.02
CA THR A 10 -21.97 55.31 16.97
C THR A 10 -22.54 55.64 18.35
N THR A 11 -22.05 54.99 19.42
CA THR A 11 -22.43 55.33 20.80
C THR A 11 -21.94 56.72 21.21
N LEU A 12 -20.74 57.13 20.80
CA LEU A 12 -20.22 58.49 21.00
C LEU A 12 -21.14 59.55 20.38
N VAL A 13 -21.58 59.34 19.12
CA VAL A 13 -22.48 60.26 18.41
C VAL A 13 -23.83 60.35 19.11
N LEU A 14 -24.41 59.23 19.54
CA LEU A 14 -25.70 59.20 20.27
C LEU A 14 -25.64 59.94 21.61
N VAL A 15 -24.53 59.81 22.35
CA VAL A 15 -24.34 60.50 23.65
C VAL A 15 -24.18 62.00 23.47
N LEU A 16 -23.44 62.45 22.44
CA LEU A 16 -23.31 63.87 22.13
C LEU A 16 -24.66 64.50 21.74
N VAL A 17 -25.46 63.80 20.94
CA VAL A 17 -26.81 64.24 20.53
C VAL A 17 -27.78 64.26 21.72
N ALA A 18 -27.70 63.30 22.64
CA ALA A 18 -28.53 63.30 23.85
C ALA A 18 -28.11 64.39 24.86
N ALA A 19 -26.81 64.65 25.00
CA ALA A 19 -26.27 65.64 25.92
C ALA A 19 -26.54 67.09 25.48
N SER A 20 -26.59 67.35 24.17
CA SER A 20 -26.93 68.69 23.65
C SER A 20 -28.41 69.05 23.84
N GLY A 21 -29.29 68.06 24.06
CA GLY A 21 -30.73 68.27 24.24
C GLY A 21 -31.22 68.40 25.68
N LEU A 22 -30.47 67.93 26.69
CA LEU A 22 -31.02 67.71 28.03
C LEU A 22 -30.54 68.64 29.15
N VAL A 23 -29.38 69.33 29.03
CA VAL A 23 -28.79 70.05 30.18
C VAL A 23 -28.36 71.48 29.82
N PRO A 24 -29.25 72.48 29.94
CA PRO A 24 -28.94 73.88 29.57
C PRO A 24 -28.05 74.65 30.57
N HIS A 25 -27.63 74.04 31.69
CA HIS A 25 -26.87 74.73 32.76
C HIS A 25 -25.43 74.24 32.98
N LEU A 26 -24.90 73.37 32.10
CA LEU A 26 -23.53 72.87 32.21
C LEU A 26 -22.56 73.64 31.30
N PRO A 27 -21.27 73.73 31.68
CA PRO A 27 -20.26 74.34 30.84
C PRO A 27 -20.06 73.53 29.55
N GLY A 28 -19.85 74.20 28.41
CA GLY A 28 -19.86 73.60 27.08
C GLY A 28 -18.83 72.49 26.81
N TRP A 29 -17.84 72.31 27.70
CA TRP A 29 -16.83 71.25 27.60
C TRP A 29 -17.27 69.91 28.22
N TRP A 30 -18.27 69.91 29.11
CA TRP A 30 -18.78 68.70 29.78
C TRP A 30 -19.25 67.58 28.82
N PRO A 31 -20.05 67.85 27.76
CA PRO A 31 -20.49 66.80 26.85
C PRO A 31 -19.34 66.11 26.13
N VAL A 32 -18.23 66.83 25.84
CA VAL A 32 -17.05 66.23 25.20
C VAL A 32 -16.36 65.24 26.14
N VAL A 33 -16.22 65.58 27.42
CA VAL A 33 -15.61 64.69 28.42
C VAL A 33 -16.45 63.43 28.62
N LEU A 34 -17.76 63.56 28.73
CA LEU A 34 -18.68 62.43 28.85
C LEU A 34 -18.59 61.51 27.62
N ALA A 35 -18.54 62.11 26.43
CA ALA A 35 -18.46 61.40 25.17
C ALA A 35 -17.16 60.56 25.08
N VAL A 36 -16.00 61.14 25.43
CA VAL A 36 -14.72 60.41 25.46
C VAL A 36 -14.74 59.27 26.46
N LEU A 37 -15.31 59.46 27.65
CA LEU A 37 -15.40 58.40 28.66
C LEU A 37 -16.26 57.22 28.19
N VAL A 38 -17.42 57.49 27.58
CA VAL A 38 -18.29 56.44 27.04
C VAL A 38 -17.62 55.70 25.88
N PHE A 39 -16.90 56.41 25.02
CA PHE A 39 -16.14 55.80 23.93
C PHE A 39 -15.08 54.82 24.45
N VAL A 40 -14.26 55.24 25.41
CA VAL A 40 -13.21 54.39 26.00
C VAL A 40 -13.80 53.17 26.69
N ALA A 41 -14.86 53.36 27.49
CA ALA A 41 -15.54 52.26 28.18
C ALA A 41 -16.14 51.24 27.20
N THR A 42 -16.80 51.71 26.14
CA THR A 42 -17.44 50.85 25.13
C THR A 42 -16.41 50.11 24.30
N TYR A 43 -15.35 50.80 23.87
CA TYR A 43 -14.23 50.19 23.14
C TYR A 43 -13.54 49.09 23.97
N GLY A 44 -13.29 49.36 25.26
CA GLY A 44 -12.70 48.40 26.18
C GLY A 44 -13.58 47.16 26.39
N ALA A 45 -14.88 47.35 26.64
CA ALA A 45 -15.81 46.25 26.86
C ALA A 45 -15.95 45.34 25.63
N VAL A 46 -16.06 45.92 24.43
CA VAL A 46 -16.16 45.15 23.18
C VAL A 46 -14.85 44.44 22.87
N SER A 47 -13.70 45.10 23.04
CA SER A 47 -12.39 44.47 22.79
C SER A 47 -12.14 43.31 23.74
N PHE A 48 -12.45 43.48 25.03
CA PHE A 48 -12.37 42.40 26.02
C PHE A 48 -13.33 41.23 25.71
N GLY A 49 -14.55 41.53 25.28
CA GLY A 49 -15.53 40.52 24.88
C GLY A 49 -15.07 39.71 23.66
N ILE A 50 -14.51 40.36 22.64
CA ILE A 50 -13.96 39.71 21.46
C ILE A 50 -12.77 38.83 21.83
N GLU A 51 -11.82 39.34 22.63
CA GLU A 51 -10.66 38.56 23.08
C GLU A 51 -11.11 37.31 23.84
N ARG A 52 -12.03 37.46 24.81
CA ARG A 52 -12.54 36.35 25.61
C ARG A 52 -13.34 35.33 24.80
N PHE A 53 -14.17 35.79 23.86
CA PHE A 53 -14.99 34.91 23.01
C PHE A 53 -14.14 34.13 22.01
N VAL A 54 -13.21 34.81 21.34
CA VAL A 54 -12.31 34.19 20.35
C VAL A 54 -11.38 33.18 21.02
N HIS A 55 -10.73 33.56 22.14
CA HIS A 55 -9.86 32.64 22.87
C HIS A 55 -10.63 31.44 23.45
N GLY A 56 -11.85 31.66 23.96
CA GLY A 56 -12.69 30.59 24.49
C GLY A 56 -13.11 29.55 23.44
N ARG A 57 -13.50 30.01 22.24
CA ARG A 57 -13.90 29.13 21.14
C ARG A 57 -12.73 28.40 20.50
N ILE A 58 -11.59 29.06 20.33
CA ILE A 58 -10.36 28.43 19.84
C ILE A 58 -9.91 27.31 20.79
N LYS A 59 -9.95 27.55 22.11
CA LYS A 59 -9.58 26.53 23.11
C LYS A 59 -10.51 25.31 23.10
N MET A 60 -11.79 25.49 22.76
CA MET A 60 -12.75 24.39 22.61
C MET A 60 -12.48 23.55 21.36
N LEU A 61 -12.27 24.20 20.21
CA LEU A 61 -11.89 23.52 18.97
C LEU A 61 -10.58 22.75 19.12
N TYR A 62 -9.61 23.34 19.82
CA TYR A 62 -8.35 22.70 20.15
C TYR A 62 -8.57 21.42 20.97
N ARG A 63 -9.43 21.43 21.99
CA ARG A 63 -9.75 20.22 22.79
C ARG A 63 -10.41 19.13 21.95
N THR A 64 -11.37 19.46 21.09
CA THR A 64 -12.05 18.46 20.25
C THR A 64 -11.11 17.77 19.26
N VAL A 65 -10.08 18.48 18.77
CA VAL A 65 -9.07 17.91 17.86
C VAL A 65 -7.97 17.15 18.64
N HIS A 66 -7.61 17.62 19.83
CA HIS A 66 -6.50 17.08 20.62
C HIS A 66 -6.87 15.89 21.52
N ASP A 67 -8.14 15.74 21.90
CA ASP A 67 -8.64 14.60 22.71
C ASP A 67 -8.65 13.26 21.96
N LEU A 68 -8.29 13.24 20.66
CA LEU A 68 -8.22 12.02 19.85
C LEU A 68 -6.82 11.36 19.83
N LYS A 69 -5.75 11.98 20.36
CA LYS A 69 -4.40 11.42 20.20
C LYS A 69 -3.43 11.45 21.41
N ARG A 70 -3.69 12.09 22.56
CA ARG A 70 -2.72 11.98 23.69
C ARG A 70 -3.21 12.33 25.11
N ASN A 71 -2.48 11.79 26.10
CA ASN A 71 -2.71 11.84 27.55
C ASN A 71 -2.98 13.27 28.09
N PRO A 72 -4.01 13.51 28.93
CA PRO A 72 -4.47 14.84 29.36
C PRO A 72 -3.51 15.70 30.20
N LYS A 73 -2.30 15.22 30.52
CA LYS A 73 -1.40 15.83 31.52
C LYS A 73 -0.37 16.81 30.96
N GLU A 74 -0.25 16.97 29.65
CA GLU A 74 0.76 17.86 29.01
C GLU A 74 0.22 19.22 28.55
N THR A 75 -1.07 19.51 28.77
CA THR A 75 -1.76 20.68 28.20
C THR A 75 -1.42 22.02 28.86
N ASP A 76 -0.56 22.05 29.88
CA ASP A 76 -0.37 23.24 30.75
C ASP A 76 0.91 24.05 30.46
N ARG A 77 1.60 23.80 29.34
CA ARG A 77 2.86 24.48 28.96
C ARG A 77 2.91 25.02 27.53
N LEU A 78 1.76 25.39 26.95
CA LEU A 78 1.73 26.00 25.63
C LEU A 78 1.81 27.53 25.72
N ASP A 79 2.97 28.05 25.35
CA ASP A 79 3.31 29.47 25.29
C ASP A 79 2.50 30.17 24.17
N LEU A 80 1.49 30.95 24.56
CA LEU A 80 0.53 31.63 23.68
C LEU A 80 1.11 32.86 22.93
N ARG A 81 2.44 33.03 22.90
CA ARG A 81 3.12 34.13 22.19
C ARG A 81 3.58 33.79 20.77
N GLY A 82 3.48 32.54 20.34
CA GLY A 82 3.82 32.09 18.98
C GLY A 82 2.63 32.09 18.01
N ASP A 83 2.90 31.96 16.71
CA ASP A 83 1.88 31.77 15.66
C ASP A 83 1.17 30.41 15.81
N VAL A 84 0.24 30.35 16.76
CA VAL A 84 -0.61 29.18 17.05
C VAL A 84 -1.39 28.75 15.80
N LEU A 85 -1.79 29.71 14.95
CA LEU A 85 -2.52 29.42 13.72
C LEU A 85 -1.62 28.72 12.69
N GLY A 86 -0.37 29.15 12.55
CA GLY A 86 0.63 28.49 11.71
C GLY A 86 0.93 27.06 12.16
N GLN A 87 1.08 26.83 13.46
CA GLN A 87 1.34 25.49 14.02
C GLN A 87 0.16 24.54 13.78
N VAL A 88 -1.08 24.98 14.04
CA VAL A 88 -2.28 24.17 13.78
C VAL A 88 -2.44 23.87 12.29
N ASN A 89 -2.19 24.84 11.42
CA ASN A 89 -2.30 24.65 9.98
C ASN A 89 -1.25 23.64 9.46
N ALA A 90 -0.03 23.67 10.01
CA ALA A 90 1.01 22.70 9.70
C ALA A 90 0.63 21.28 10.17
N GLU A 91 0.10 21.15 11.39
CA GLU A 91 -0.32 19.86 11.96
C GLU A 91 -1.50 19.24 11.19
N VAL A 92 -2.51 20.05 10.84
CA VAL A 92 -3.66 19.60 10.04
C VAL A 92 -3.21 19.15 8.64
N ARG A 93 -2.28 19.86 8.02
CA ARG A 93 -1.70 19.46 6.72
C ARG A 93 -0.94 18.15 6.83
N ALA A 94 -0.10 18.00 7.85
CA ALA A 94 0.66 16.76 8.08
C ALA A 94 -0.27 15.56 8.30
N TRP A 95 -1.33 15.74 9.11
CA TRP A 95 -2.35 14.72 9.33
C TRP A 95 -3.10 14.38 8.03
N ALA A 96 -3.48 15.38 7.24
CA ALA A 96 -4.16 15.16 5.96
C ALA A 96 -3.28 14.39 4.97
N THR A 97 -1.97 14.69 4.91
CA THR A 97 -1.03 13.93 4.07
C THR A 97 -0.84 12.49 4.54
N GLU A 98 -0.71 12.27 5.86
CA GLU A 98 -0.62 10.92 6.44
C GLU A 98 -1.88 10.10 6.15
N ARG A 99 -3.06 10.70 6.33
CA ARG A 99 -4.34 10.06 6.02
C ARG A 99 -4.51 9.76 4.56
N ARG A 100 -4.10 10.66 3.68
CA ARG A 100 -4.15 10.43 2.24
C ARG A 100 -3.26 9.26 1.84
N ALA A 101 -2.02 9.20 2.33
CA ALA A 101 -1.12 8.07 2.07
C ALA A 101 -1.72 6.73 2.57
N GLN A 102 -2.32 6.72 3.76
CA GLN A 102 -3.01 5.54 4.27
C GLN A 102 -4.20 5.11 3.40
N ILE A 103 -4.99 6.06 2.89
CA ILE A 103 -6.12 5.77 1.99
C ILE A 103 -5.59 5.20 0.67
N GLU A 104 -4.56 5.82 0.08
CA GLU A 104 -3.94 5.35 -1.16
C GLU A 104 -3.37 3.92 -0.99
N GLU A 105 -2.75 3.61 0.14
CA GLU A 105 -2.28 2.25 0.46
C GLU A 105 -3.44 1.24 0.59
N LEU A 106 -4.52 1.63 1.27
CA LEU A 106 -5.70 0.78 1.43
C LEU A 106 -6.42 0.53 0.10
N GLU A 107 -6.57 1.56 -0.73
CA GLU A 107 -7.15 1.45 -2.07
C GLU A 107 -6.29 0.56 -2.97
N ALA A 108 -4.96 0.73 -2.94
CA ALA A 108 -4.03 -0.13 -3.67
C ALA A 108 -4.16 -1.60 -3.24
N ARG A 109 -4.25 -1.86 -1.92
CA ARG A 109 -4.45 -3.22 -1.40
C ARG A 109 -5.81 -3.80 -1.79
N GLU A 110 -6.86 -2.98 -1.79
CA GLU A 110 -8.19 -3.44 -2.20
C GLU A 110 -8.23 -3.78 -3.70
N GLN A 111 -7.63 -2.92 -4.52
CA GLN A 111 -7.52 -3.14 -5.96
C GLN A 111 -6.74 -4.41 -6.27
N PHE A 112 -5.57 -4.59 -5.64
CA PHE A 112 -4.79 -5.82 -5.73
C PHE A 112 -5.63 -7.05 -5.35
N ARG A 113 -6.37 -7.01 -4.24
CA ARG A 113 -7.23 -8.12 -3.82
C ARG A 113 -8.31 -8.44 -4.85
N ARG A 114 -8.93 -7.42 -5.45
CA ARG A 114 -9.97 -7.60 -6.50
C ARG A 114 -9.37 -8.21 -7.76
N GLU A 115 -8.24 -7.70 -8.23
CA GLU A 115 -7.52 -8.24 -9.38
C GLU A 115 -7.08 -9.68 -9.14
N PHE A 116 -6.48 -9.96 -7.97
CA PHE A 116 -6.07 -11.31 -7.58
C PHE A 116 -7.24 -12.31 -7.59
N ILE A 117 -8.38 -11.98 -6.97
CA ILE A 117 -9.56 -12.86 -6.97
C ILE A 117 -10.11 -13.06 -8.40
N GLY A 118 -10.11 -12.00 -9.21
CA GLY A 118 -10.52 -12.07 -10.62
C GLY A 118 -9.63 -13.00 -11.43
N ASN A 119 -8.32 -12.81 -11.35
CA ASN A 119 -7.29 -13.60 -12.03
C ASN A 119 -7.38 -15.08 -11.59
N LEU A 120 -7.45 -15.33 -10.29
CA LEU A 120 -7.63 -16.67 -9.73
C LEU A 120 -8.88 -17.36 -10.28
N SER A 121 -10.01 -16.66 -10.29
CA SER A 121 -11.26 -17.21 -10.81
C SER A 121 -11.16 -17.58 -12.30
N HIS A 122 -10.44 -16.78 -13.08
CA HIS A 122 -10.23 -17.06 -14.49
C HIS A 122 -9.31 -18.27 -14.70
N GLU A 123 -8.15 -18.29 -14.02
CA GLU A 123 -7.16 -19.38 -14.11
C GLU A 123 -7.71 -20.73 -13.63
N LEU A 124 -8.67 -20.75 -12.70
CA LEU A 124 -9.35 -21.97 -12.26
C LEU A 124 -10.43 -22.41 -13.26
N LYS A 125 -11.20 -21.48 -13.84
CA LYS A 125 -12.29 -21.82 -14.78
C LYS A 125 -11.78 -22.53 -16.03
N THR A 126 -10.68 -22.06 -16.62
CA THR A 126 -10.14 -22.64 -17.87
C THR A 126 -9.84 -24.14 -17.78
N PRO A 127 -9.03 -24.65 -16.83
CA PRO A 127 -8.78 -26.07 -16.71
C PRO A 127 -10.06 -26.85 -16.36
N ILE A 128 -10.98 -26.30 -15.54
CA ILE A 128 -12.27 -26.95 -15.24
C ILE A 128 -13.07 -27.18 -16.53
N PHE A 129 -13.26 -26.15 -17.36
CA PHE A 129 -14.02 -26.29 -18.60
C PHE A 129 -13.33 -27.21 -19.61
N ASN A 130 -12.00 -27.18 -19.70
CA ASN A 130 -11.26 -28.10 -20.58
C ASN A 130 -11.42 -29.55 -20.13
N ILE A 131 -11.29 -29.84 -18.83
CA ILE A 131 -11.50 -31.18 -18.27
C ILE A 131 -12.92 -31.66 -18.56
N GLN A 132 -13.92 -30.81 -18.29
CA GLN A 132 -15.33 -31.12 -18.58
C GLN A 132 -15.55 -31.42 -20.07
N GLY A 133 -14.98 -30.61 -20.96
CA GLY A 133 -15.07 -30.81 -22.41
C GLY A 133 -14.45 -32.12 -22.86
N TYR A 134 -13.23 -32.45 -22.41
CA TYR A 134 -12.57 -33.71 -22.75
C TYR A 134 -13.35 -34.91 -22.23
N ILE A 135 -13.82 -34.87 -20.98
CA ILE A 135 -14.64 -35.93 -20.39
C ILE A 135 -15.96 -36.07 -21.17
N LEU A 136 -16.63 -34.98 -21.53
CA LEU A 136 -17.87 -35.02 -22.30
C LEU A 136 -17.66 -35.65 -23.68
N THR A 137 -16.62 -35.24 -24.42
CA THR A 137 -16.32 -35.84 -25.74
C THR A 137 -16.00 -37.33 -25.63
N LEU A 138 -15.29 -37.75 -24.57
CA LEU A 138 -15.07 -39.17 -24.31
C LEU A 138 -16.39 -39.92 -24.08
N LEU A 139 -17.30 -39.35 -23.28
CA LEU A 139 -18.62 -39.93 -23.00
C LEU A 139 -19.54 -39.98 -24.24
N GLU A 140 -19.38 -39.06 -25.20
CA GLU A 140 -20.19 -38.97 -26.42
C GLU A 140 -19.71 -39.88 -27.58
N GLY A 141 -18.86 -40.86 -27.28
CA GLY A 141 -18.35 -41.83 -28.26
C GLY A 141 -16.85 -41.72 -28.54
N GLY A 142 -16.16 -40.79 -27.88
CA GLY A 142 -14.71 -40.65 -27.98
C GLY A 142 -13.92 -41.75 -27.26
N LEU A 143 -14.54 -42.52 -26.35
CA LEU A 143 -13.91 -43.68 -25.70
C LEU A 143 -13.62 -44.81 -26.70
N GLU A 144 -14.51 -44.98 -27.69
CA GLU A 144 -14.45 -46.01 -28.72
C GLU A 144 -13.52 -45.66 -29.89
N ASP A 145 -13.08 -44.40 -30.00
CA ASP A 145 -12.11 -43.96 -31.00
C ASP A 145 -10.68 -43.97 -30.44
N GLU A 146 -9.92 -45.01 -30.79
CA GLU A 146 -8.50 -45.18 -30.41
C GLU A 146 -7.60 -44.01 -30.84
N ARG A 147 -8.03 -43.16 -31.79
CA ARG A 147 -7.25 -41.99 -32.22
C ARG A 147 -7.29 -40.85 -31.21
N VAL A 148 -8.32 -40.77 -30.37
CA VAL A 148 -8.55 -39.63 -29.46
C VAL A 148 -8.73 -40.04 -28.00
N ASN A 149 -9.11 -41.29 -27.71
CA ASN A 149 -9.48 -41.71 -26.35
C ASN A 149 -8.37 -41.43 -25.32
N ARG A 150 -7.14 -41.83 -25.60
CA ARG A 150 -5.99 -41.68 -24.71
C ARG A 150 -5.51 -40.24 -24.62
N ASP A 151 -5.43 -39.54 -25.75
CA ASP A 151 -5.04 -38.12 -25.80
C ASP A 151 -5.98 -37.26 -24.95
N PHE A 152 -7.29 -37.48 -25.06
CA PHE A 152 -8.27 -36.70 -24.29
C PHE A 152 -8.24 -37.04 -22.80
N LEU A 153 -8.02 -38.31 -22.45
CA LEU A 153 -7.84 -38.73 -21.06
C LEU A 153 -6.58 -38.10 -20.45
N GLU A 154 -5.47 -38.08 -21.18
CA GLU A 154 -4.22 -37.45 -20.76
C GLU A 154 -4.39 -35.92 -20.61
N ARG A 155 -5.09 -35.27 -21.54
CA ARG A 155 -5.39 -33.83 -21.43
C ARG A 155 -6.28 -33.51 -20.22
N ALA A 156 -7.28 -34.35 -19.93
CA ALA A 156 -8.11 -34.20 -18.73
C ALA A 156 -7.27 -34.38 -17.46
N PHE A 157 -6.41 -35.40 -17.41
CA PHE A 157 -5.49 -35.62 -16.30
C PHE A 157 -4.54 -34.43 -16.08
N ASN A 158 -3.93 -33.91 -17.16
CA ASN A 158 -3.07 -32.73 -17.11
C ASN A 158 -3.82 -31.48 -16.61
N GLY A 159 -5.10 -31.36 -16.95
CA GLY A 159 -5.97 -30.32 -16.41
C GLY A 159 -6.13 -30.42 -14.89
N VAL A 160 -6.32 -31.63 -14.36
CA VAL A 160 -6.42 -31.89 -12.90
C VAL A 160 -5.09 -31.59 -12.20
N ASP A 161 -3.97 -31.97 -12.78
CA ASP A 161 -2.64 -31.66 -12.24
C ASP A 161 -2.41 -30.13 -12.19
N ARG A 162 -2.79 -29.40 -13.24
CA ARG A 162 -2.75 -27.93 -13.25
C ARG A 162 -3.62 -27.32 -12.15
N LEU A 163 -4.85 -27.81 -11.95
CA LEU A 163 -5.72 -27.35 -10.86
C LEU A 163 -5.08 -27.59 -9.48
N THR A 164 -4.46 -28.76 -9.29
CA THR A 164 -3.78 -29.10 -8.04
C THR A 164 -2.64 -28.13 -7.73
N LYS A 165 -1.84 -27.78 -8.74
CA LYS A 165 -0.78 -26.77 -8.61
C LYS A 165 -1.33 -25.38 -8.29
N LEU A 166 -2.40 -24.94 -8.95
CA LEU A 166 -3.04 -23.65 -8.67
C LEU A 166 -3.57 -23.56 -7.23
N VAL A 167 -4.16 -24.64 -6.71
CA VAL A 167 -4.63 -24.70 -5.32
C VAL A 167 -3.46 -24.65 -4.33
N ALA A 168 -2.37 -25.37 -4.62
CA ALA A 168 -1.17 -25.34 -3.78
C ALA A 168 -0.50 -23.95 -3.77
N ASP A 169 -0.45 -23.26 -4.91
CA ASP A 169 0.01 -21.87 -5.03
C ASP A 169 -0.84 -20.94 -4.15
N LEU A 170 -2.17 -21.09 -4.18
CA LEU A 170 -3.09 -20.28 -3.37
C LEU A 170 -2.90 -20.50 -1.86
N ASP A 171 -2.76 -21.75 -1.42
CA ASP A 171 -2.46 -22.08 -0.02
C ASP A 171 -1.14 -21.44 0.42
N MET A 172 -0.13 -21.43 -0.47
CA MET A 172 1.14 -20.79 -0.19
C MET A 172 1.05 -19.28 -0.04
N ILE A 173 0.34 -18.61 -0.95
CA ILE A 173 0.11 -17.16 -0.88
C ILE A 173 -0.62 -16.80 0.42
N THR A 174 -1.66 -17.56 0.77
CA THR A 174 -2.42 -17.35 2.00
C THR A 174 -1.54 -17.48 3.26
N LYS A 175 -0.60 -18.44 3.26
CA LYS A 175 0.37 -18.62 4.36
C LYS A 175 1.40 -17.49 4.45
N LEU A 176 1.80 -16.92 3.32
CA LEU A 176 2.69 -15.75 3.27
C LEU A 176 1.97 -14.50 3.79
N GLU A 177 0.75 -14.22 3.32
CA GLU A 177 -0.01 -13.02 3.71
C GLU A 177 -0.44 -13.02 5.18
N SER A 178 -0.74 -14.20 5.73
CA SER A 178 -1.10 -14.34 7.14
C SER A 178 0.10 -14.23 8.09
N GLY A 179 1.33 -14.19 7.57
CA GLY A 179 2.56 -14.18 8.36
C GLY A 179 2.82 -15.48 9.12
N VAL A 180 2.06 -16.54 8.82
CA VAL A 180 2.14 -17.85 9.50
C VAL A 180 3.28 -18.71 8.92
N MET A 181 3.89 -18.31 7.80
CA MET A 181 5.01 -19.03 7.22
C MET A 181 6.29 -18.86 8.04
N GLU A 182 6.61 -19.84 8.88
CA GLU A 182 7.91 -19.94 9.53
C GLU A 182 8.95 -20.53 8.57
N LEU A 183 10.01 -19.76 8.29
CA LEU A 183 11.16 -20.21 7.50
C LEU A 183 12.11 -21.05 8.37
N ARG A 184 12.46 -22.25 7.89
CA ARG A 184 13.43 -23.12 8.56
C ARG A 184 14.83 -22.86 8.03
N ILE A 185 15.45 -21.79 8.53
CA ILE A 185 16.78 -21.37 8.07
C ILE A 185 17.86 -22.33 8.58
N ALA A 186 18.55 -23.00 7.66
CA ALA A 186 19.66 -23.91 7.93
C ALA A 186 20.80 -23.73 6.90
N PRO A 187 22.03 -24.15 7.23
CA PRO A 187 23.10 -24.26 6.24
C PRO A 187 22.65 -25.16 5.08
N THR A 188 22.69 -24.64 3.87
CA THR A 188 22.21 -25.29 2.65
C THR A 188 23.30 -25.22 1.59
N ASP A 189 23.71 -26.37 1.08
CA ASP A 189 24.57 -26.45 -0.11
C ASP A 189 23.76 -26.12 -1.36
N LEU A 190 24.08 -24.98 -1.96
CA LEU A 190 23.42 -24.43 -3.13
C LEU A 190 23.71 -25.23 -4.40
N PHE A 191 24.92 -25.76 -4.55
CA PHE A 191 25.30 -26.54 -5.72
C PHE A 191 24.44 -27.80 -5.80
N THR A 192 24.35 -28.54 -4.69
CA THR A 192 23.55 -29.75 -4.59
C THR A 192 22.06 -29.47 -4.78
N LEU A 193 21.54 -28.41 -4.15
CA LEU A 193 20.12 -28.03 -4.31
C LEU A 193 19.74 -27.73 -5.77
N VAL A 194 20.55 -26.91 -6.47
CA VAL A 194 20.29 -26.59 -7.88
C VAL A 194 20.42 -27.82 -8.76
N LYS A 195 21.39 -28.70 -8.48
CA LYS A 195 21.56 -29.96 -9.21
C LYS A 195 20.32 -30.86 -9.08
N GLU A 196 19.84 -31.11 -7.86
CA GLU A 196 18.61 -31.89 -7.61
C GLU A 196 17.40 -31.27 -8.31
N THR A 197 17.33 -29.93 -8.33
CA THR A 197 16.24 -29.21 -8.99
C THR A 197 16.29 -29.36 -10.51
N MET A 198 17.48 -29.31 -11.11
CA MET A 198 17.69 -29.54 -12.54
C MET A 198 17.30 -30.97 -12.94
N GLU A 199 17.65 -31.97 -12.14
CA GLU A 199 17.25 -33.37 -12.37
C GLU A 199 15.71 -33.51 -12.40
N GLY A 200 15.00 -32.74 -11.57
CA GLY A 200 13.53 -32.73 -11.54
C GLY A 200 12.87 -32.13 -12.79
N VAL A 201 13.57 -31.30 -13.57
CA VAL A 201 13.06 -30.67 -14.80
C VAL A 201 13.70 -31.24 -16.07
N ASP A 202 14.60 -32.21 -15.94
CA ASP A 202 15.44 -32.74 -17.03
C ASP A 202 14.61 -33.35 -18.17
N LEU A 203 13.56 -34.11 -17.83
CA LEU A 203 12.67 -34.70 -18.84
C LEU A 203 12.00 -33.62 -19.72
N HIS A 204 11.48 -32.57 -19.09
CA HIS A 204 10.82 -31.45 -19.77
C HIS A 204 11.82 -30.62 -20.61
N ALA A 205 13.04 -30.44 -20.08
CA ALA A 205 14.12 -29.80 -20.83
C ALA A 205 14.54 -30.63 -22.04
N ALA A 206 14.62 -31.96 -21.92
CA ALA A 206 14.97 -32.88 -22.99
C ALA A 206 13.91 -32.88 -24.12
N GLU A 207 12.62 -32.89 -23.77
CA GLU A 207 11.52 -32.76 -24.74
C GLU A 207 11.64 -31.49 -25.59
N ARG A 208 12.14 -30.40 -24.99
CA ARG A 208 12.38 -29.11 -25.65
C ARG A 208 13.80 -28.92 -26.17
N THR A 209 14.65 -29.94 -26.04
CA THR A 209 16.05 -29.92 -26.49
C THR A 209 16.88 -28.79 -25.83
N ILE A 210 16.60 -28.44 -24.58
CA ILE A 210 17.29 -27.39 -23.83
C ILE A 210 18.39 -28.01 -22.95
N THR A 211 19.59 -27.44 -23.01
CA THR A 211 20.72 -27.87 -22.16
C THR A 211 20.70 -27.12 -20.83
N LEU A 212 20.65 -27.83 -19.70
CA LEU A 212 20.77 -27.24 -18.36
C LEU A 212 22.23 -27.26 -17.90
N ARG A 213 22.73 -26.13 -17.37
CA ARG A 213 24.11 -25.99 -16.87
C ARG A 213 24.12 -25.41 -15.47
N ASN A 214 24.64 -26.17 -14.50
CA ASN A 214 24.97 -25.66 -13.18
C ASN A 214 26.45 -25.26 -13.13
N THR A 215 26.72 -23.98 -12.91
CA THR A 215 28.07 -23.42 -12.82
C THR A 215 28.34 -22.77 -11.45
N ILE A 216 27.46 -23.03 -10.47
CA ILE A 216 27.71 -22.66 -9.08
C ILE A 216 28.97 -23.40 -8.60
N PRO A 217 29.90 -22.74 -7.89
CA PRO A 217 31.04 -23.43 -7.30
C PRO A 217 30.56 -24.55 -6.34
N PRO A 218 31.18 -25.74 -6.37
CA PRO A 218 30.94 -26.77 -5.36
C PRO A 218 31.11 -26.21 -3.94
N ASP A 219 30.39 -26.79 -2.97
CA ASP A 219 30.45 -26.40 -1.55
C ASP A 219 30.02 -24.96 -1.24
N THR A 220 29.23 -24.33 -2.11
CA THR A 220 28.64 -23.01 -1.86
C THR A 220 27.53 -23.12 -0.80
N ILE A 221 27.87 -22.85 0.47
CA ILE A 221 26.93 -22.92 1.60
C ILE A 221 26.26 -21.56 1.85
N VAL A 222 24.94 -21.56 1.90
CA VAL A 222 24.11 -20.39 2.27
C VAL A 222 23.21 -20.71 3.45
N ARG A 223 22.77 -19.70 4.21
CA ARG A 223 21.75 -19.88 5.25
C ARG A 223 20.37 -19.62 4.66
N ALA A 224 19.62 -20.67 4.38
CA ALA A 224 18.30 -20.58 3.74
C ALA A 224 17.38 -21.70 4.22
N ASP A 225 16.09 -21.56 3.95
CA ASP A 225 15.16 -22.68 3.96
C ASP A 225 15.33 -23.45 2.64
N ARG A 226 15.94 -24.64 2.71
CA ARG A 226 16.24 -25.47 1.53
C ARG A 226 15.01 -25.74 0.68
N THR A 227 13.87 -26.02 1.30
CA THR A 227 12.63 -26.36 0.60
C THR A 227 12.08 -25.15 -0.16
N ARG A 228 12.06 -23.98 0.49
CA ARG A 228 11.59 -22.74 -0.15
C ARG A 228 12.53 -22.28 -1.26
N LEU A 229 13.84 -22.36 -1.03
CA LEU A 229 14.82 -21.99 -2.02
C LEU A 229 14.78 -22.95 -3.23
N GLY A 230 14.58 -24.25 -3.00
CA GLY A 230 14.35 -25.23 -4.06
C GLY A 230 13.13 -24.87 -4.92
N GLN A 231 12.02 -24.46 -4.28
CA GLN A 231 10.84 -24.01 -5.00
C GLN A 231 11.09 -22.77 -5.89
N VAL A 232 11.88 -21.81 -5.41
CA VAL A 232 12.31 -20.66 -6.23
C VAL A 232 13.06 -21.15 -7.47
N PHE A 233 14.02 -22.06 -7.32
CA PHE A 233 14.75 -22.63 -8.46
C PHE A 233 13.84 -23.41 -9.40
N THR A 234 12.92 -24.23 -8.88
CA THR A 234 11.96 -24.97 -9.70
C THR A 234 11.13 -24.01 -10.55
N ASN A 235 10.65 -22.91 -9.98
CA ASN A 235 9.87 -21.92 -10.71
C ASN A 235 10.69 -21.23 -11.80
N LEU A 236 11.91 -20.78 -11.49
CA LEU A 236 12.77 -20.12 -12.46
C LEU A 236 13.23 -21.06 -13.57
N LEU A 237 13.61 -22.30 -13.24
CA LEU A 237 14.04 -23.31 -14.22
C LEU A 237 12.89 -23.75 -15.12
N ASN A 238 11.69 -23.95 -14.57
CA ASN A 238 10.50 -24.25 -15.37
C ASN A 238 10.20 -23.11 -16.35
N ASN A 239 10.29 -21.85 -15.91
CA ASN A 239 10.12 -20.70 -16.79
C ASN A 239 11.19 -20.68 -17.90
N ALA A 240 12.46 -20.87 -17.53
CA ALA A 240 13.56 -20.94 -18.49
C ALA A 240 13.36 -22.05 -19.54
N VAL A 241 12.85 -23.23 -19.15
CA VAL A 241 12.55 -24.32 -20.10
C VAL A 241 11.32 -24.02 -20.95
N ASN A 242 10.27 -23.42 -20.36
CA ASN A 242 9.02 -23.10 -21.06
C ASN A 242 9.16 -21.98 -22.09
N TYR A 243 10.05 -21.02 -21.86
CA TYR A 243 10.25 -19.86 -22.74
C TYR A 243 11.61 -19.86 -23.47
N GLY A 244 12.45 -20.84 -23.15
CA GLY A 244 13.75 -21.07 -23.79
C GLY A 244 13.62 -21.49 -25.25
N LYS A 245 14.70 -21.25 -26.00
CA LYS A 245 14.79 -21.62 -27.42
C LYS A 245 15.09 -23.12 -27.55
N ALA A 246 14.46 -23.79 -28.52
CA ALA A 246 14.79 -25.18 -28.83
C ALA A 246 16.26 -25.32 -29.27
N GLY A 247 16.99 -26.29 -28.68
CA GLY A 247 18.44 -26.41 -28.84
C GLY A 247 19.26 -25.41 -28.02
N GLY A 248 18.60 -24.61 -27.18
CA GLY A 248 19.19 -23.55 -26.38
C GLY A 248 19.82 -24.02 -25.07
N THR A 249 20.16 -23.07 -24.20
CA THR A 249 20.82 -23.33 -22.92
C THR A 249 20.24 -22.49 -21.79
N CYS A 250 19.96 -23.13 -20.65
CA CYS A 250 19.69 -22.47 -19.39
C CYS A 250 20.88 -22.70 -18.44
N THR A 251 21.46 -21.63 -17.91
CA THR A 251 22.61 -21.65 -17.01
C THR A 251 22.27 -21.05 -15.66
N VAL A 252 22.60 -21.76 -14.59
CA VAL A 252 22.57 -21.24 -13.22
C VAL A 252 24.01 -20.96 -12.77
N ARG A 253 24.26 -19.74 -12.32
CA ARG A 253 25.57 -19.28 -11.83
C ARG A 253 25.43 -18.53 -10.52
N SER A 254 26.51 -18.45 -9.75
CA SER A 254 26.57 -17.61 -8.56
C SER A 254 27.85 -16.79 -8.52
N TYR A 255 27.77 -15.57 -8.00
CA TYR A 255 28.93 -14.72 -7.77
C TYR A 255 28.78 -13.95 -6.45
N PRO A 256 29.87 -13.79 -5.69
CA PRO A 256 29.84 -12.98 -4.48
C PRO A 256 29.69 -11.50 -4.82
N LEU A 257 28.88 -10.78 -4.05
CA LEU A 257 28.70 -9.33 -4.11
C LEU A 257 28.73 -8.78 -2.68
N GLY A 258 29.91 -8.38 -2.22
CA GLY A 258 30.10 -7.91 -0.85
C GLY A 258 29.83 -9.03 0.17
N ASP A 259 28.85 -8.82 1.04
CA ASP A 259 28.37 -9.79 2.03
C ASP A 259 27.23 -10.69 1.50
N GLN A 260 26.83 -10.51 0.25
CA GLN A 260 25.75 -11.26 -0.39
C GLN A 260 26.27 -12.24 -1.43
N LEU A 261 25.50 -13.29 -1.67
CA LEU A 261 25.69 -14.18 -2.82
C LEU A 261 24.59 -13.89 -3.83
N VAL A 262 24.97 -13.47 -5.04
CA VAL A 262 24.03 -13.34 -6.14
C VAL A 262 23.95 -14.67 -6.86
N VAL A 263 22.72 -15.13 -7.10
CA VAL A 263 22.45 -16.33 -7.90
C VAL A 263 21.65 -15.88 -9.11
N GLU A 264 22.10 -16.30 -10.29
CA GLU A 264 21.53 -15.91 -11.56
C GLU A 264 21.08 -17.16 -12.32
N VAL A 265 19.86 -17.12 -12.83
CA VAL A 265 19.30 -18.10 -13.76
C VAL A 265 19.12 -17.40 -15.10
N SER A 266 19.83 -17.85 -16.13
CA SER A 266 19.84 -17.22 -17.45
C SER A 266 19.46 -18.24 -18.52
N ASP A 267 18.50 -17.88 -19.35
CA ASP A 267 18.10 -18.62 -20.56
C ASP A 267 18.38 -17.81 -21.84
N ASP A 268 18.32 -18.49 -22.98
CA ASP A 268 18.48 -17.92 -24.33
C ASP A 268 17.15 -17.86 -25.11
N GLY A 269 16.04 -17.71 -24.37
CA GLY A 269 14.69 -17.67 -24.89
C GLY A 269 14.30 -16.37 -25.60
N ILE A 270 13.00 -16.17 -25.74
CA ILE A 270 12.39 -15.04 -26.45
C ILE A 270 12.64 -13.67 -25.81
N GLY A 271 13.11 -13.66 -24.55
CA GLY A 271 13.23 -12.45 -23.75
C GLY A 271 11.88 -11.87 -23.32
N ILE A 272 11.93 -10.78 -22.57
CA ILE A 272 10.75 -10.07 -22.05
C ILE A 272 10.80 -8.63 -22.57
N SER A 273 9.70 -8.13 -23.13
CA SER A 273 9.64 -6.75 -23.60
C SER A 273 9.74 -5.75 -22.43
N PRO A 274 10.37 -4.58 -22.59
CA PRO A 274 10.61 -3.64 -21.49
C PRO A 274 9.35 -3.18 -20.76
N GLU A 275 8.22 -3.11 -21.46
CA GLU A 275 6.91 -2.75 -20.92
C GLU A 275 6.33 -3.77 -19.92
N HIS A 276 6.78 -5.03 -19.98
CA HIS A 276 6.34 -6.09 -19.08
C HIS A 276 7.29 -6.28 -17.88
N LEU A 277 8.54 -5.80 -17.95
CA LEU A 277 9.53 -5.96 -16.88
C LEU A 277 9.07 -5.43 -15.50
N PRO A 278 8.46 -4.23 -15.38
CA PRO A 278 8.01 -3.73 -14.08
C PRO A 278 6.95 -4.61 -13.43
N ARG A 279 6.21 -5.36 -14.25
CA ARG A 279 5.04 -6.14 -13.84
C ARG A 279 5.33 -7.64 -13.75
N LEU A 280 6.57 -8.08 -13.96
CA LEU A 280 6.92 -9.50 -14.09
C LEU A 280 6.61 -10.32 -12.83
N PHE A 281 6.70 -9.69 -11.66
CA PHE A 281 6.42 -10.30 -10.36
C PHE A 281 5.08 -9.84 -9.77
N GLU A 282 4.30 -9.06 -10.52
CA GLU A 282 2.92 -8.77 -10.14
C GLU A 282 2.06 -10.03 -10.37
N ARG A 283 1.14 -10.29 -9.45
CA ARG A 283 0.06 -11.28 -9.61
C ARG A 283 -1.26 -10.66 -9.18
#